data_AF-A0A540V1P3-F1
#
_entry.id   AF-A0A540V1P3-F1
#
_cell.length_a   1.000
_cell.length_b   1.000
_cell.length_c   1.000
_cell.angle_alpha   90.00
_cell.angle_beta   90.00
_cell.angle_gamma   90.00
#
_symmetry.space_group_name_H-M   'P 1'
#
loop_
_entity.id
_entity.type
_entity.pdbx_description
1 polymer ?
#
loop_
_entity_poly.entity_id
_entity_poly.type
_entity_poly.pdbx_seq_one_letter_code
_entity_poly.pdbx_strand_id
1 'polypeptide(L)'
;MGRIYTSNKYALPRKVPWVMKQTWNDILLLHYPVKKERLEIYLPPNLSLDTFQGTGWMTIVPYLMKSAGIRGLPSIPMGKGMPGINVRTYVKAGEKPGIYFLNLGIHQRFAAKLAKELFHLPYFSADLSFSKKGKMIEVESRKFPFSLSCQIRVQTSSFVMEKGSLGEWLLERYCFYTANPKGKLLRCDIFHDPWLLQDAEIIGLENHILRTFNIKPESSLPILHYSRQLHVHLWPPVSVK
;
A
#
# COMPACT_ATOMS: atom_id res chain seq x y z
N MET A 1 -4.10 -15.51 13.97
CA MET A 1 -2.85 -14.83 14.36
C MET A 1 -2.59 -15.01 15.85
N GLY A 2 -1.33 -15.23 16.28
CA GLY A 2 -0.97 -15.32 17.70
C GLY A 2 -0.74 -13.95 18.38
N ARG A 3 -0.70 -13.92 19.72
CA ARG A 3 -0.52 -12.71 20.54
C ARG A 3 0.75 -11.91 20.21
N ILE A 4 1.86 -12.61 19.96
CA ILE A 4 3.17 -12.02 19.63
C ILE A 4 3.13 -11.26 18.30
N TYR A 5 2.49 -11.85 17.28
CA TYR A 5 2.30 -11.21 15.98
C TYR A 5 1.52 -9.89 16.14
N THR A 6 0.42 -9.93 16.88
CA THR A 6 -0.42 -8.75 17.11
C THR A 6 0.33 -7.67 17.89
N SER A 7 1.10 -8.00 18.92
CA SER A 7 1.89 -6.99 19.65
C SER A 7 2.98 -6.35 18.79
N ASN A 8 3.65 -7.13 17.95
CA ASN A 8 4.72 -6.62 17.09
C ASN A 8 4.18 -5.78 15.91
N LYS A 9 2.97 -6.10 15.43
CA LYS A 9 2.24 -5.35 14.40
C LYS A 9 2.19 -3.86 14.75
N TYR A 10 1.81 -3.51 15.99
CA TYR A 10 1.62 -2.11 16.41
C TYR A 10 2.88 -1.44 17.02
N ALA A 11 4.01 -2.14 17.10
CA ALA A 11 5.18 -1.63 17.80
C ALA A 11 5.83 -0.45 17.05
N LEU A 12 5.68 0.78 17.56
CA LEU A 12 6.32 1.98 17.02
C LEU A 12 7.61 2.35 17.78
N PRO A 13 8.55 3.10 17.16
CA PRO A 13 9.72 3.61 17.84
C PRO A 13 9.34 4.56 19.00
N ARG A 14 9.76 4.25 20.23
CA ARG A 14 9.41 5.05 21.42
C ARG A 14 10.22 6.35 21.55
N LYS A 15 11.48 6.36 21.10
CA LYS A 15 12.43 7.47 21.31
C LYS A 15 12.63 8.36 20.07
N VAL A 16 12.08 7.96 18.93
CA VAL A 16 12.26 8.67 17.66
C VAL A 16 10.90 9.20 17.24
N PRO A 17 10.74 10.51 16.98
CA PRO A 17 9.48 11.05 16.49
C PRO A 17 9.23 10.64 15.04
N TRP A 18 7.94 10.62 14.64
CA TRP A 18 7.60 10.61 13.21
C TRP A 18 8.16 11.86 12.53
N VAL A 19 8.46 11.77 11.23
CA VAL A 19 9.09 12.83 10.43
C VAL A 19 8.20 13.36 9.32
N MET A 20 7.28 12.54 8.80
CA MET A 20 6.34 12.94 7.75
C MET A 20 4.91 12.58 8.10
N LYS A 21 3.98 13.31 7.49
CA LYS A 21 2.54 13.06 7.52
C LYS A 21 1.94 13.15 6.13
N GLN A 22 0.94 12.33 5.87
CA GLN A 22 0.18 12.31 4.62
C GLN A 22 -1.32 12.15 4.89
N THR A 23 -2.14 12.74 4.03
CA THR A 23 -3.59 12.51 4.00
C THR A 23 -3.93 11.90 2.65
N TRP A 24 -4.51 10.72 2.70
CA TRP A 24 -4.92 9.92 1.55
C TRP A 24 -6.43 9.92 1.50
N ASN A 25 -7.00 10.06 0.31
CA ASN A 25 -8.42 10.00 0.05
C ASN A 25 -8.72 9.00 -1.05
N ASP A 26 -9.96 8.51 -1.04
CA ASP A 26 -10.52 7.62 -2.06
C ASP A 26 -9.55 6.48 -2.41
N ILE A 27 -9.29 5.63 -1.42
CA ILE A 27 -8.29 4.58 -1.46
C ILE A 27 -8.98 3.29 -1.87
N LEU A 28 -8.57 2.72 -2.99
CA LEU A 28 -9.01 1.41 -3.45
C LEU A 28 -7.92 0.40 -3.12
N LEU A 29 -8.29 -0.77 -2.61
CA LEU A 29 -7.36 -1.86 -2.39
C LEU A 29 -7.87 -3.10 -3.12
N LEU A 30 -7.14 -3.49 -4.17
CA LEU A 30 -7.42 -4.67 -4.98
C LEU A 30 -6.47 -5.79 -4.56
N HIS A 31 -6.96 -6.73 -3.77
CA HIS A 31 -6.18 -7.81 -3.20
C HIS A 31 -6.30 -9.08 -4.03
N TYR A 32 -5.17 -9.61 -4.51
CA TYR A 32 -5.09 -10.83 -5.28
C TYR A 32 -4.38 -11.92 -4.48
N PRO A 33 -4.98 -13.12 -4.33
CA PRO A 33 -4.28 -14.28 -3.80
C PRO A 33 -3.24 -14.76 -4.82
N VAL A 34 -2.03 -15.05 -4.35
CA VAL A 34 -0.89 -15.44 -5.17
C VAL A 34 -0.11 -16.52 -4.43
N LYS A 35 0.31 -17.55 -5.19
CA LYS A 35 1.22 -18.58 -4.67
C LYS A 35 2.46 -17.94 -4.05
N LYS A 36 2.77 -18.35 -2.83
CA LYS A 36 3.87 -17.81 -2.03
C LYS A 36 5.19 -17.79 -2.79
N GLU A 37 5.51 -18.87 -3.48
CA GLU A 37 6.78 -19.07 -4.20
C GLU A 37 6.94 -18.06 -5.34
N ARG A 38 5.84 -17.54 -5.89
CA ARG A 38 5.85 -16.53 -6.95
C ARG A 38 6.13 -15.13 -6.42
N LEU A 39 5.91 -14.87 -5.13
CA LEU A 39 6.19 -13.58 -4.50
C LEU A 39 7.58 -13.53 -3.88
N GLU A 40 8.07 -14.66 -3.36
CA GLU A 40 9.37 -14.74 -2.68
C GLU A 40 10.55 -14.35 -3.59
N ILE A 41 10.46 -14.62 -4.89
CA ILE A 41 11.50 -14.25 -5.87
C ILE A 41 11.73 -12.73 -5.98
N TYR A 42 10.82 -11.90 -5.49
CA TYR A 42 10.92 -10.44 -5.53
C TYR A 42 11.50 -9.84 -4.24
N LEU A 43 11.70 -10.66 -3.21
CA LEU A 43 12.10 -10.17 -1.90
C LEU A 43 13.64 -10.06 -1.78
N PRO A 44 14.15 -9.01 -1.13
CA PRO A 44 15.56 -8.96 -0.78
C PRO A 44 15.93 -10.05 0.24
N PRO A 45 17.23 -10.38 0.37
CA PRO A 45 17.70 -11.27 1.42
C PRO A 45 17.23 -10.82 2.81
N ASN A 46 17.02 -11.79 3.71
CA ASN A 46 16.60 -11.56 5.11
C ASN A 46 15.21 -10.91 5.28
N LEU A 47 14.39 -10.89 4.23
CA LEU A 47 12.97 -10.54 4.30
C LEU A 47 12.15 -11.75 3.88
N SER A 48 11.26 -12.21 4.74
CA SER A 48 10.41 -13.38 4.47
C SER A 48 9.03 -12.94 4.03
N LEU A 49 8.41 -13.71 3.12
CA LEU A 49 7.00 -13.50 2.79
C LEU A 49 6.13 -13.81 4.02
N ASP A 50 5.18 -12.93 4.29
CA ASP A 50 4.13 -13.19 5.27
C ASP A 50 2.88 -13.66 4.55
N THR A 51 2.26 -14.72 5.07
CA THR A 51 1.13 -15.39 4.43
C THR A 51 -0.07 -15.45 5.36
N PHE A 52 -1.26 -15.41 4.78
CA PHE A 52 -2.49 -15.68 5.52
C PHE A 52 -2.93 -17.10 5.19
N GLN A 53 -2.91 -17.98 6.20
CA GLN A 53 -3.27 -19.40 6.03
C GLN A 53 -2.46 -20.10 4.91
N GLY A 54 -1.19 -19.72 4.73
CA GLY A 54 -0.31 -20.27 3.68
C GLY A 54 -0.40 -19.56 2.33
N THR A 55 -1.41 -18.72 2.10
CA THR A 55 -1.57 -17.96 0.86
C THR A 55 -0.81 -16.64 0.90
N GLY A 56 -0.05 -16.36 -0.15
CA GLY A 56 0.57 -15.06 -0.39
C GLY A 56 -0.43 -14.08 -1.02
N TRP A 57 -0.16 -12.78 -0.86
CA TRP A 57 -1.08 -11.76 -1.34
C TRP A 57 -0.32 -10.61 -1.99
N MET A 58 -0.79 -10.20 -3.17
CA MET A 58 -0.36 -8.96 -3.81
C MET A 58 -1.53 -7.98 -3.82
N THR A 59 -1.27 -6.71 -3.53
CA THR A 59 -2.29 -5.68 -3.49
C THR A 59 -1.90 -4.51 -4.36
N ILE A 60 -2.83 -4.08 -5.20
CA ILE A 60 -2.74 -2.85 -5.98
C ILE A 60 -3.60 -1.81 -5.27
N VAL A 61 -3.00 -0.67 -4.93
CA VAL A 61 -3.62 0.38 -4.14
C VAL A 61 -3.62 1.69 -4.91
N PRO A 62 -4.64 1.98 -5.72
CA PRO A 62 -4.85 3.32 -6.25
C PRO A 62 -5.44 4.27 -5.18
N TYR A 63 -5.01 5.52 -5.19
CA TYR A 63 -5.42 6.51 -4.18
C TYR A 63 -5.22 7.95 -4.67
N LEU A 64 -5.81 8.90 -3.95
CA LEU A 64 -5.54 10.33 -4.05
C LEU A 64 -4.77 10.83 -2.83
N MET A 65 -3.55 11.35 -3.02
CA MET A 65 -2.86 12.08 -1.95
C MET A 65 -3.36 13.53 -1.89
N LYS A 66 -4.02 13.91 -0.80
CA LYS A 66 -4.58 15.27 -0.62
C LYS A 66 -3.61 16.25 0.01
N SER A 67 -2.70 15.77 0.84
CA SER A 67 -1.66 16.60 1.43
C SER A 67 -0.50 15.76 1.92
N ALA A 68 0.70 16.33 1.89
CA ALA A 68 1.89 15.76 2.50
C ALA A 68 2.68 16.85 3.23
N GLY A 69 3.40 16.51 4.30
CA GLY A 69 4.22 17.47 5.02
C GLY A 69 5.22 16.83 5.97
N ILE A 70 6.16 17.64 6.44
CA ILE A 70 7.16 17.28 7.44
C ILE A 70 6.64 17.68 8.83
N ARG A 71 7.04 16.94 9.87
CA ARG A 71 6.70 17.26 11.26
C ARG A 71 7.13 18.68 11.61
N GLY A 72 6.25 19.43 12.28
CA GLY A 72 6.51 20.81 12.71
C GLY A 72 6.24 21.88 11.66
N LEU A 73 5.95 21.51 10.41
CA LEU A 73 5.60 22.45 9.34
C LEU A 73 4.15 22.26 8.86
N PRO A 74 3.55 23.31 8.26
CA PRO A 74 2.29 23.17 7.55
C PRO A 74 2.38 22.12 6.43
N SER A 75 1.31 21.35 6.24
CA SER A 75 1.23 20.40 5.13
C SER A 75 1.00 21.14 3.81
N ILE A 76 1.60 20.65 2.74
CA ILE A 76 1.39 21.14 1.38
C ILE A 76 0.08 20.52 0.85
N PRO A 77 -0.97 21.30 0.55
CA PRO A 77 -2.20 20.79 -0.02
C PRO A 77 -2.02 20.47 -1.52
N MET A 78 -2.68 19.42 -2.01
CA MET A 78 -2.57 18.93 -3.39
C MET A 78 -3.84 19.24 -4.21
N GLY A 79 -4.58 20.31 -3.89
CA GLY A 79 -5.79 20.72 -4.59
C GLY A 79 -6.84 19.60 -4.63
N LYS A 80 -7.20 19.14 -5.84
CA LYS A 80 -8.13 18.01 -6.04
C LYS A 80 -7.58 16.67 -5.52
N GLY A 81 -6.27 16.54 -5.35
CA GLY A 81 -5.55 15.34 -4.92
C GLY A 81 -4.61 14.87 -6.02
N MET A 82 -3.43 14.38 -5.65
CA MET A 82 -2.47 13.80 -6.58
C MET A 82 -2.69 12.28 -6.66
N PRO A 83 -3.03 11.73 -7.84
CA PRO A 83 -3.18 10.28 -8.00
C PRO A 83 -1.87 9.53 -7.78
N GLY A 84 -1.97 8.40 -7.11
CA GLY A 84 -0.89 7.43 -6.91
C GLY A 84 -1.39 6.00 -6.97
N ILE A 85 -0.47 5.08 -7.18
CA ILE A 85 -0.72 3.64 -7.19
C ILE A 85 0.43 2.90 -6.51
N ASN A 86 0.12 2.02 -5.56
CA ASN A 86 1.12 1.16 -4.93
C ASN A 86 0.88 -0.29 -5.31
N VAL A 87 1.93 -0.99 -5.72
CA VAL A 87 1.89 -2.44 -5.87
C VAL A 87 2.73 -3.03 -4.75
N ARG A 88 2.08 -3.75 -3.84
CA ARG A 88 2.71 -4.23 -2.61
C ARG A 88 2.42 -5.70 -2.35
N THR A 89 3.31 -6.33 -1.61
CA THR A 89 3.14 -7.65 -1.00
C THR A 89 3.33 -7.57 0.51
N TYR A 90 3.03 -8.66 1.23
CA TYR A 90 3.08 -8.74 2.68
C TYR A 90 4.29 -9.57 3.12
N VAL A 91 5.01 -9.03 4.09
CA VAL A 91 6.32 -9.55 4.51
C VAL A 91 6.48 -9.46 6.01
N LYS A 92 7.48 -10.16 6.53
CA LYS A 92 7.95 -9.99 7.90
C LYS A 92 9.47 -10.03 7.95
N ALA A 93 10.04 -9.24 8.84
CA ALA A 93 11.43 -9.38 9.25
C ALA A 93 11.45 -9.77 10.73
N GLY A 94 11.91 -10.98 11.02
CA GLY A 94 11.65 -11.64 12.30
C GLY A 94 10.14 -11.74 12.55
N GLU A 95 9.71 -11.22 13.71
CA GLU A 95 8.31 -11.29 14.16
C GLU A 95 7.47 -10.03 13.87
N LYS A 96 8.03 -9.03 13.16
CA LYS A 96 7.29 -7.81 12.82
C LYS A 96 6.74 -7.89 11.39
N PRO A 97 5.41 -7.90 11.20
CA PRO A 97 4.79 -7.87 9.88
C PRO A 97 4.80 -6.46 9.30
N GLY A 98 4.91 -6.38 7.98
CA GLY A 98 4.91 -5.15 7.22
C GLY A 98 4.49 -5.38 5.77
N ILE A 99 4.66 -4.33 4.97
CA ILE A 99 4.50 -4.41 3.51
C ILE A 99 5.86 -4.23 2.82
N TYR A 100 5.97 -4.79 1.63
CA TYR A 100 7.07 -4.54 0.72
C TYR A 100 6.50 -4.00 -0.59
N PHE A 101 7.01 -2.86 -1.04
CA PHE A 101 6.57 -2.27 -2.29
C PHE A 101 7.32 -2.91 -3.45
N LEU A 102 6.59 -3.64 -4.29
CA LEU A 102 7.10 -4.18 -5.55
C LEU A 102 7.28 -3.05 -6.58
N ASN A 103 6.35 -2.09 -6.56
CA ASN A 103 6.44 -0.88 -7.38
C ASN A 103 5.57 0.25 -6.81
N LEU A 104 5.93 1.49 -7.10
CA LEU A 104 5.17 2.69 -6.72
C LEU A 104 5.02 3.61 -7.92
N GLY A 105 3.80 3.85 -8.36
CA GLY A 105 3.50 4.82 -9.40
C GLY A 105 2.96 6.11 -8.78
N ILE A 106 3.55 7.25 -9.14
CA ILE A 106 2.91 8.56 -8.87
C ILE A 106 3.00 9.43 -10.12
N HIS A 107 2.06 10.37 -10.25
CA HIS A 107 2.02 11.26 -11.40
C HIS A 107 3.24 12.20 -11.44
N GLN A 108 3.65 12.77 -10.31
CA GLN A 108 4.73 13.76 -10.26
C GLN A 108 6.13 13.15 -10.13
N ARG A 109 6.96 13.39 -11.15
CA ARG A 109 8.34 12.88 -11.26
C ARG A 109 9.30 13.36 -10.15
N PHE A 110 9.09 14.57 -9.64
CA PHE A 110 9.97 15.14 -8.59
C PHE A 110 9.72 14.49 -7.22
N ALA A 111 8.46 14.34 -6.83
CA ALA A 111 8.09 13.59 -5.62
C ALA A 111 8.57 12.13 -5.69
N ALA A 112 8.55 11.52 -6.89
CA ALA A 112 9.05 10.17 -7.12
C ALA A 112 10.55 10.07 -6.91
N LYS A 113 11.31 11.06 -7.41
CA LYS A 113 12.75 11.16 -7.22
C LYS A 113 13.11 11.35 -5.74
N LEU A 114 12.44 12.28 -5.06
CA LEU A 114 12.69 12.55 -3.63
C LEU A 114 12.37 11.32 -2.76
N ALA A 115 11.26 10.63 -3.04
CA ALA A 115 10.90 9.42 -2.30
C ALA A 115 11.83 8.24 -2.62
N LYS A 116 12.33 8.13 -3.86
CA LYS A 116 13.38 7.17 -4.23
C LYS A 116 14.69 7.46 -3.49
N GLU A 117 15.08 8.72 -3.35
CA GLU A 117 16.31 9.12 -2.67
C GLU A 117 16.21 8.94 -1.14
N LEU A 118 15.08 9.33 -0.52
CA LEU A 118 14.90 9.26 0.94
C LEU A 118 14.52 7.88 1.46
N PHE A 119 13.76 7.10 0.70
CA PHE A 119 13.20 5.81 1.15
C PHE A 119 13.64 4.61 0.31
N HIS A 120 14.52 4.82 -0.68
CA HIS A 120 15.00 3.77 -1.60
C HIS A 120 13.87 2.99 -2.28
N LEU A 121 12.78 3.68 -2.58
CA LEU A 121 11.58 3.04 -3.09
C LEU A 121 11.56 2.94 -4.63
N PRO A 122 10.99 1.86 -5.20
CA PRO A 122 10.92 1.64 -6.65
C PRO A 122 9.85 2.51 -7.29
N TYR A 123 10.11 3.81 -7.45
CA TYR A 123 9.15 4.71 -8.09
C TYR A 123 9.22 4.69 -9.61
N PHE A 124 8.05 4.70 -10.26
CA PHE A 124 7.88 5.04 -11.67
C PHE A 124 6.90 6.20 -11.84
N SER A 125 7.07 6.96 -12.92
CA SER A 125 6.08 7.93 -13.34
C SER A 125 4.99 7.23 -14.13
N ALA A 126 3.75 7.46 -13.73
CA ALA A 126 2.54 6.89 -14.32
C ALA A 126 1.59 8.02 -14.76
N ASP A 127 0.99 7.87 -15.95
CA ASP A 127 -0.16 8.69 -16.33
C ASP A 127 -1.39 8.10 -15.63
N LEU A 128 -1.84 8.79 -14.58
CA LEU A 128 -2.88 8.35 -13.66
C LEU A 128 -4.02 9.35 -13.70
N SER A 129 -5.23 8.86 -13.97
CA SER A 129 -6.47 9.61 -13.81
C SER A 129 -7.28 9.02 -12.66
N PHE A 130 -7.97 9.90 -11.94
CA PHE A 130 -8.86 9.51 -10.87
C PHE A 130 -10.07 10.44 -10.93
N SER A 131 -11.26 9.87 -11.07
CA SER A 131 -12.49 10.62 -11.19
C SER A 131 -13.54 10.09 -10.21
N LYS A 132 -14.40 10.98 -9.72
CA LYS A 132 -15.51 10.64 -8.83
C LYS A 132 -16.76 11.40 -9.25
N LYS A 133 -17.83 10.67 -9.53
CA LYS A 133 -19.14 11.23 -9.88
C LYS A 133 -20.22 10.55 -9.04
N GLY A 134 -20.71 11.27 -8.01
CA GLY A 134 -21.62 10.70 -7.03
C GLY A 134 -20.99 9.52 -6.29
N LYS A 135 -21.59 8.33 -6.45
CA LYS A 135 -21.11 7.06 -5.86
C LYS A 135 -20.12 6.29 -6.76
N MET A 136 -19.92 6.74 -8.00
CA MET A 136 -19.00 6.09 -8.94
C MET A 136 -17.60 6.67 -8.77
N ILE A 137 -16.61 5.78 -8.72
CA ILE A 137 -15.18 6.12 -8.78
C ILE A 137 -14.57 5.39 -9.95
N GLU A 138 -13.75 6.11 -10.70
CA GLU A 138 -13.00 5.57 -11.83
C GLU A 138 -11.52 5.91 -11.68
N VAL A 139 -10.68 4.93 -11.92
CA VAL A 139 -9.23 5.02 -11.86
C VAL A 139 -8.66 4.46 -13.15
N GLU A 140 -7.81 5.23 -13.81
CA GLU A 140 -7.03 4.74 -14.94
C GLU A 140 -5.53 4.97 -14.71
N SER A 141 -4.74 3.97 -15.06
CA SER A 141 -3.31 4.05 -15.29
C SER A 141 -3.07 3.63 -16.74
N ARG A 142 -2.53 4.52 -17.57
CA ARG A 142 -2.40 4.27 -19.03
C ARG A 142 -1.03 3.78 -19.47
N LYS A 143 -0.05 3.77 -18.57
CA LYS A 143 1.33 3.41 -18.94
C LYS A 143 1.54 1.90 -18.96
N PHE A 144 1.73 1.33 -20.15
CA PHE A 144 2.19 -0.05 -20.30
C PHE A 144 3.62 -0.22 -19.72
N PRO A 145 3.93 -1.32 -19.00
CA PRO A 145 3.07 -2.48 -18.71
C PRO A 145 2.21 -2.33 -17.43
N PHE A 146 2.24 -1.17 -16.76
CA PHE A 146 1.49 -0.88 -15.53
C PHE A 146 0.09 -0.31 -15.78
N SER A 147 -0.61 -0.79 -16.80
CA SER A 147 -1.96 -0.31 -17.11
C SER A 147 -3.02 -0.94 -16.20
N LEU A 148 -3.96 -0.10 -15.78
CA LEU A 148 -5.10 -0.46 -14.93
C LEU A 148 -6.28 0.42 -15.35
N SER A 149 -7.43 -0.18 -15.60
CA SER A 149 -8.72 0.53 -15.62
C SER A 149 -9.62 -0.11 -14.58
N CYS A 150 -10.14 0.69 -13.65
CA CYS A 150 -10.99 0.20 -12.58
C CYS A 150 -12.13 1.18 -12.33
N GLN A 151 -13.35 0.68 -12.39
CA GLN A 151 -14.56 1.40 -12.03
C GLN A 151 -15.23 0.68 -10.87
N ILE A 152 -15.55 1.43 -9.82
CA ILE A 152 -16.26 0.92 -8.65
C ILE A 152 -17.48 1.77 -8.34
N ARG A 153 -18.45 1.17 -7.66
CA ARG A 153 -19.57 1.87 -7.05
C ARG A 153 -19.51 1.71 -5.53
N VAL A 154 -19.45 2.83 -4.83
CA VAL A 154 -19.27 2.89 -3.38
C VAL A 154 -20.62 3.05 -2.67
N GLN A 155 -20.80 2.33 -1.57
CA GLN A 155 -21.94 2.44 -0.67
C GLN A 155 -21.64 3.39 0.50
N THR A 156 -22.67 3.75 1.27
CA THR A 156 -22.54 4.80 2.29
C THR A 156 -22.13 4.27 3.66
N SER A 157 -22.52 3.04 4.03
CA SER A 157 -22.16 2.39 5.28
C SER A 157 -20.64 2.32 5.46
N SER A 158 -20.19 2.44 6.70
CA SER A 158 -18.78 2.24 7.04
C SER A 158 -18.59 1.26 8.18
N PHE A 159 -17.46 0.54 8.15
CA PHE A 159 -17.13 -0.50 9.12
C PHE A 159 -15.62 -0.66 9.29
N VAL A 160 -15.22 -1.37 10.34
CA VAL A 160 -13.83 -1.81 10.57
C VAL A 160 -13.79 -3.33 10.45
N MET A 161 -12.69 -3.87 9.95
CA MET A 161 -12.54 -5.31 9.83
C MET A 161 -12.54 -6.02 11.19
N GLU A 162 -13.14 -7.21 11.23
CA GLU A 162 -13.10 -8.08 12.38
C GLU A 162 -11.65 -8.52 12.69
N LYS A 163 -11.29 -8.56 13.98
CA LYS A 163 -9.96 -9.00 14.42
C LYS A 163 -9.71 -10.45 14.01
N GLY A 164 -8.52 -10.71 13.47
CA GLY A 164 -8.11 -12.04 13.00
C GLY A 164 -8.65 -12.41 11.61
N SER A 165 -9.51 -11.58 11.01
CA SER A 165 -9.98 -11.77 9.63
C SER A 165 -8.86 -11.54 8.61
N LEU A 166 -9.07 -12.06 7.40
CA LEU A 166 -8.19 -11.77 6.26
C LEU A 166 -8.12 -10.26 5.98
N GLY A 167 -9.25 -9.53 6.06
CA GLY A 167 -9.24 -8.09 5.79
C GLY A 167 -8.43 -7.30 6.83
N GLU A 168 -8.55 -7.62 8.13
CA GLU A 168 -7.68 -7.01 9.15
C GLU A 168 -6.21 -7.35 8.84
N TRP A 169 -5.93 -8.59 8.46
CA TRP A 169 -4.59 -8.98 8.06
C TRP A 169 -4.10 -8.23 6.81
N LEU A 170 -4.92 -7.94 5.81
CA LEU A 170 -4.49 -7.21 4.61
C LEU A 170 -4.30 -5.70 4.85
N LEU A 171 -5.05 -5.13 5.78
CA LEU A 171 -5.13 -3.67 5.96
C LEU A 171 -4.22 -3.16 7.07
N GLU A 172 -4.18 -3.85 8.21
CA GLU A 172 -3.48 -3.38 9.39
C GLU A 172 -1.99 -3.69 9.29
N ARG A 173 -1.26 -2.81 8.60
CA ARG A 173 0.19 -2.86 8.37
C ARG A 173 0.85 -1.54 8.71
N TYR A 174 1.71 -1.58 9.72
CA TYR A 174 2.28 -0.40 10.37
C TYR A 174 3.79 -0.24 10.16
N CYS A 175 4.32 -0.89 9.13
CA CYS A 175 5.62 -0.55 8.59
C CYS A 175 5.74 -1.04 7.15
N PHE A 176 6.67 -0.45 6.41
CA PHE A 176 7.18 -1.04 5.18
C PHE A 176 8.66 -1.35 5.31
N TYR A 177 9.09 -2.33 4.53
CA TYR A 177 10.48 -2.70 4.38
C TYR A 177 11.00 -2.26 3.01
N THR A 178 12.29 -1.94 2.96
CA THR A 178 13.01 -1.57 1.74
C THR A 178 14.47 -1.99 1.90
N ALA A 179 15.22 -2.06 0.81
CA ALA A 179 16.65 -2.34 0.84
C ALA A 179 17.43 -1.14 0.28
N ASN A 180 18.51 -0.77 0.94
CA ASN A 180 19.41 0.25 0.40
C ASN A 180 20.28 -0.32 -0.75
N PRO A 181 21.03 0.52 -1.49
CA PRO A 181 21.87 0.04 -2.59
C PRO A 181 22.95 -0.99 -2.21
N LYS A 182 23.30 -1.11 -0.92
CA LYS A 182 24.23 -2.11 -0.39
C LYS A 182 23.52 -3.41 0.04
N GLY A 183 22.23 -3.55 -0.25
CA GLY A 183 21.42 -4.70 0.15
C GLY A 183 21.03 -4.73 1.63
N LYS A 184 21.28 -3.67 2.39
CA LYS A 184 20.91 -3.61 3.81
C LYS A 184 19.41 -3.39 3.94
N LEU A 185 18.74 -4.28 4.67
CA LEU A 185 17.32 -4.17 4.95
C LEU A 185 17.04 -2.99 5.91
N LEU A 186 16.10 -2.15 5.51
CA LEU A 186 15.61 -1.02 6.26
C LEU A 186 14.12 -1.18 6.53
N ARG A 187 13.66 -0.61 7.65
CA ARG A 187 12.26 -0.54 8.04
C ARG A 187 11.87 0.91 8.24
N CYS A 188 10.72 1.28 7.71
CA CYS A 188 10.06 2.55 7.99
C CYS A 188 8.74 2.26 8.68
N ASP A 189 8.63 2.67 9.94
CA ASP A 189 7.39 2.51 10.70
C ASP A 189 6.34 3.53 10.22
N ILE A 190 5.09 3.08 10.17
CA ILE A 190 3.92 3.85 9.76
C ILE A 190 2.91 3.77 10.89
N PHE A 191 2.22 4.88 11.16
CA PHE A 191 1.02 4.87 11.97
C PHE A 191 -0.15 5.42 11.16
N HIS A 192 -1.28 4.75 11.25
CA HIS A 192 -2.59 5.22 10.81
C HIS A 192 -3.62 4.69 11.81
N ASP A 193 -4.77 5.34 11.92
CA ASP A 193 -5.89 4.77 12.65
C ASP A 193 -6.42 3.51 11.92
N PRO A 194 -7.14 2.60 12.61
CA PRO A 194 -7.76 1.44 11.95
C PRO A 194 -8.55 1.87 10.71
N TRP A 195 -8.50 1.05 9.66
CA TRP A 195 -9.13 1.40 8.39
C TRP A 195 -10.65 1.45 8.52
N LEU A 196 -11.23 2.62 8.30
CA LEU A 196 -12.67 2.78 8.14
C LEU A 196 -13.02 2.50 6.68
N LEU A 197 -13.63 1.35 6.42
CA LEU A 197 -13.99 0.87 5.09
C LEU A 197 -15.41 1.23 4.74
N GLN A 198 -15.73 1.25 3.46
CA GLN A 198 -17.10 1.26 2.95
C GLN A 198 -17.27 0.15 1.92
N ASP A 199 -18.46 -0.43 1.84
CA ASP A 199 -18.76 -1.44 0.83
C ASP A 199 -18.62 -0.82 -0.57
N ALA A 200 -18.04 -1.59 -1.49
CA ALA A 200 -17.91 -1.19 -2.88
C ALA A 200 -18.00 -2.42 -3.78
N GLU A 201 -18.56 -2.24 -4.96
CA GLU A 201 -18.60 -3.26 -6.01
C GLU A 201 -17.75 -2.83 -7.20
N ILE A 202 -17.15 -3.82 -7.87
CA ILE A 202 -16.41 -3.61 -9.12
C ILE A 202 -17.42 -3.62 -10.26
N ILE A 203 -17.45 -2.54 -11.03
CA ILE A 203 -18.28 -2.39 -12.23
C ILE A 203 -17.49 -2.76 -13.49
N GLY A 204 -16.21 -2.39 -13.52
CA GLY A 204 -15.30 -2.71 -14.60
C GLY A 204 -13.88 -2.82 -14.08
N LEU A 205 -13.12 -3.80 -14.58
CA LEU A 205 -11.74 -4.01 -14.18
C LEU A 205 -10.93 -4.63 -15.31
N GLU A 206 -9.94 -3.88 -15.79
CA GLU A 206 -8.88 -4.35 -16.65
C GLU A 206 -7.54 -4.13 -15.95
N ASN A 207 -6.82 -5.21 -15.67
CA ASN A 207 -5.57 -5.16 -14.89
C ASN A 207 -4.44 -5.89 -15.60
N HIS A 208 -3.45 -5.12 -16.07
CA HIS A 208 -2.23 -5.65 -16.69
C HIS A 208 -1.01 -5.60 -15.76
N ILE A 209 -1.13 -4.96 -14.59
CA ILE A 209 -0.02 -4.82 -13.63
C ILE A 209 0.50 -6.19 -13.19
N LEU A 210 -0.38 -7.17 -12.91
CA LEU A 210 0.02 -8.53 -12.48
C LEU A 210 0.95 -9.21 -13.51
N ARG A 211 0.68 -9.01 -14.80
CA ARG A 211 1.46 -9.59 -15.90
C ARG A 211 2.88 -9.05 -15.95
N THR A 212 3.08 -7.79 -15.53
CA THR A 212 4.43 -7.19 -15.42
C THR A 212 5.33 -7.95 -14.45
N PHE A 213 4.73 -8.56 -13.42
CA PHE A 213 5.42 -9.40 -12.46
C PHE A 213 5.34 -10.89 -12.82
N ASN A 214 4.91 -11.26 -14.04
CA ASN A 214 4.70 -12.67 -14.39
C ASN A 214 3.85 -13.43 -13.34
N ILE A 215 2.91 -12.74 -12.69
CA ILE A 215 2.04 -13.29 -11.65
C ILE A 215 0.70 -13.64 -12.29
N LYS A 216 0.31 -14.91 -12.14
CA LYS A 216 -1.05 -15.37 -12.36
C LYS A 216 -1.70 -15.53 -10.98
N PRO A 217 -2.71 -14.71 -10.63
CA PRO A 217 -3.38 -14.83 -9.35
C PRO A 217 -4.20 -16.12 -9.28
N GLU A 218 -4.47 -16.60 -8.08
CA GLU A 218 -5.30 -17.79 -7.85
C GLU A 218 -6.80 -17.50 -8.09
N SER A 219 -7.19 -16.23 -8.06
CA SER A 219 -8.51 -15.73 -8.45
C SER A 219 -8.36 -14.63 -9.50
N SER A 220 -9.24 -14.64 -10.52
CA SER A 220 -9.29 -13.60 -11.54
C SER A 220 -9.82 -12.27 -11.00
N LEU A 221 -10.76 -12.32 -10.04
CA LEU A 221 -11.30 -11.13 -9.37
C LEU A 221 -10.58 -10.89 -8.04
N PRO A 222 -10.20 -9.63 -7.74
CA PRO A 222 -9.64 -9.28 -6.46
C PRO A 222 -10.71 -9.20 -5.38
N ILE A 223 -10.30 -9.34 -4.13
CA ILE A 223 -11.07 -8.79 -3.01
C ILE A 223 -10.88 -7.28 -3.04
N LEU A 224 -11.99 -6.53 -3.09
CA LEU A 224 -12.00 -5.07 -3.06
C LEU A 224 -12.26 -4.57 -1.65
N HIS A 225 -11.42 -3.64 -1.18
CA HIS A 225 -11.78 -2.73 -0.11
C HIS A 225 -11.69 -1.29 -0.59
N TYR A 226 -12.57 -0.44 -0.07
CA TYR A 226 -12.53 1.00 -0.30
C TYR A 226 -12.53 1.74 1.03
N SER A 227 -11.68 2.76 1.14
CA SER A 227 -11.71 3.70 2.26
C SER A 227 -11.71 5.14 1.75
N ARG A 228 -12.59 5.95 2.33
CA ARG A 228 -12.74 7.36 1.93
C ARG A 228 -11.51 8.19 2.27
N GLN A 229 -10.88 7.94 3.42
CA GLN A 229 -9.80 8.76 3.92
C GLN A 229 -8.92 7.99 4.91
N LEU A 230 -7.62 8.29 4.88
CA LEU A 230 -6.65 7.80 5.85
C LEU A 230 -5.61 8.88 6.15
N HIS A 231 -5.28 9.03 7.44
CA HIS A 231 -4.17 9.86 7.89
C HIS A 231 -2.99 8.97 8.26
N VAL A 232 -1.82 9.32 7.76
CA VAL A 232 -0.63 8.48 7.85
C VAL A 232 0.53 9.29 8.42
N HIS A 233 1.16 8.80 9.47
CA HIS A 233 2.43 9.29 9.99
C HIS A 233 3.55 8.31 9.65
N LEU A 234 4.71 8.82 9.25
CA LEU A 234 5.86 8.01 8.86
C LEU A 234 7.08 8.36 9.70
N TRP A 235 7.79 7.33 10.15
CA TRP A 235 9.07 7.42 10.86
C TRP A 235 10.26 7.34 9.89
N PRO A 236 11.44 7.84 10.30
CA PRO A 236 12.64 7.72 9.49
C PRO A 236 13.04 6.25 9.33
N PRO A 237 13.72 5.90 8.22
CA PRO A 237 14.20 4.54 8.01
C PRO A 237 15.21 4.13 9.09
N VAL A 238 15.03 2.93 9.64
CA VAL A 238 15.96 2.30 10.58
C VAL A 238 16.47 0.99 9.99
N SER A 239 17.73 0.64 10.27
CA SER A 239 18.25 -0.67 9.87
C SER A 239 17.57 -1.78 10.65
N VAL A 240 17.16 -2.83 9.93
CA VAL A 240 16.75 -4.09 10.56
C VAL A 240 18.02 -4.79 11.02
N LYS A 241 18.01 -5.25 12.27
CA LYS A 241 19.11 -6.05 12.85
C LYS A 241 18.95 -7.51 12.46
#